data_AF-A0AAW2H6J0-F1
#
_entry.id   AF-A0AAW2H6J0-F1
#
_cell.length_a   1.000
_cell.length_b   1.000
_cell.length_c   1.000
_cell.angle_alpha   90.00
_cell.angle_beta   90.00
_cell.angle_gamma   90.00
#
_symmetry.space_group_name_H-M   'P 1'
#
loop_
_entity.id
_entity.type
_entity.pdbx_description
1 polymer ?
#
loop_
_entity_poly.entity_id
_entity_poly.type
_entity_poly.pdbx_seq_one_letter_code
_entity_poly.pdbx_strand_id
1 'polypeptide(L)'
;MYSEGYTWTQEFTEVEMTLEVPSPVERSAIKFTATQDRLTIVYRDTVLVDGDLSSPINADETYWYIVDSKLKFVLCKKKGAWWDCVIKGHRKVDVAKLAESKTISDLSTLDPEERGVVEEMMHNQKLKAQGKSREDLEKEEILRRLVEKNSQLQPPGDAAKGIGVSNLPNQRYQTPFRRKIDYNIMVVGANGLGKTTFLNMLLDTDRIPGGKTLCEDILPSRYLYNNGNLVPAPADGACDTATRADSVIAFRQYAADVVEKGFSVSLTLLEVDNLGNSVSNDRCWEPIEEYIRRQFAVYQESEAAMIKLHIKDTRIHACLFFIDPNPEGLRCVDVCVMKRISKLCNLIPVVAKSDMLSPSEIQQCYNKIRKDMYDHGLHFFCGEGGDDATENAPPYFLVSFSKSENGDYVREYPWGVLQLESPAPNDFPIIQDLLIKKKFCELRESTEQFYMNFKISQLIEKHGLSSEILKKKEHGVPRYAAS
;
A
#
# COMPACT_ATOMS: atom_id res chain seq x y z
N MET A 1 12.99 -51.71 28.51
CA MET A 1 11.87 -51.13 29.29
C MET A 1 11.62 -49.76 28.70
N TYR A 2 10.77 -49.67 27.68
CA TYR A 2 10.40 -48.41 27.04
C TYR A 2 9.15 -47.90 27.76
N SER A 3 9.32 -46.95 28.67
CA SER A 3 8.20 -46.30 29.34
C SER A 3 7.52 -45.36 28.35
N GLU A 4 6.31 -45.73 27.91
CA GLU A 4 5.35 -44.83 27.25
C GLU A 4 5.16 -43.60 28.14
N GLY A 5 5.56 -42.42 27.66
CA GLY A 5 5.53 -41.19 28.46
C GLY A 5 5.41 -39.88 27.67
N TYR A 6 5.19 -39.96 26.34
CA TYR A 6 4.92 -38.79 25.52
C TYR A 6 3.54 -38.86 24.87
N THR A 7 2.85 -37.73 24.85
CA THR A 7 1.66 -37.51 24.02
C THR A 7 2.07 -36.70 22.81
N TRP A 8 1.40 -36.88 21.69
CA TRP A 8 1.70 -36.11 20.49
C TRP A 8 0.44 -35.75 19.73
N THR A 9 0.48 -34.58 19.11
CA THR A 9 -0.53 -34.03 18.23
C THR A 9 0.16 -33.62 16.94
N GLN A 10 -0.61 -33.50 15.86
CA GLN A 10 -0.02 -33.24 14.57
C GLN A 10 -0.94 -32.39 13.70
N GLU A 11 -0.30 -31.48 12.96
CA GLU A 11 -0.88 -30.72 11.88
C GLU A 11 -0.26 -31.11 10.52
N PHE A 12 -0.71 -30.48 9.45
CA PHE A 12 -0.22 -30.82 8.11
C PHE A 12 1.28 -30.50 7.95
N THR A 13 1.73 -29.41 8.56
CA THR A 13 3.11 -28.89 8.47
C THR A 13 3.98 -29.30 9.66
N GLU A 14 3.40 -29.56 10.83
CA GLU A 14 4.15 -29.72 12.08
C GLU A 14 3.66 -30.91 12.92
N VAL A 15 4.54 -31.45 13.77
CA VAL A 15 4.21 -32.44 14.80
C VAL A 15 4.60 -31.87 16.16
N GLU A 16 3.68 -31.84 17.10
CA GLU A 16 3.94 -31.40 18.48
C GLU A 16 4.00 -32.62 19.40
N MET A 17 5.10 -32.78 20.12
CA MET A 17 5.29 -33.84 21.12
C MET A 17 5.39 -33.23 22.51
N THR A 18 4.58 -33.72 23.44
CA THR A 18 4.54 -33.30 24.85
C THR A 18 5.04 -34.42 25.76
N LEU A 19 6.01 -34.12 26.61
CA LEU A 19 6.61 -35.00 27.63
C LEU A 19 6.35 -34.43 29.02
N GLU A 20 5.90 -35.26 29.96
CA GLU A 20 5.72 -34.86 31.36
C GLU A 20 6.97 -35.20 32.18
N VAL A 21 7.52 -34.22 32.90
CA VAL A 21 8.77 -34.37 33.66
C VAL A 21 8.58 -33.89 35.11
N PRO A 22 9.10 -34.60 36.13
CA PRO A 22 8.96 -34.18 37.53
C PRO A 22 9.67 -32.85 37.81
N SER A 23 8.93 -31.92 38.43
CA SER A 23 9.39 -30.58 38.84
C SER A 23 10.40 -30.64 40.01
N PRO A 24 11.40 -29.73 40.11
CA PRO A 24 11.71 -28.60 39.22
C PRO A 24 12.57 -29.00 38.01
N VAL A 25 12.20 -28.48 36.84
CA VAL A 25 12.86 -28.73 35.54
C VAL A 25 13.96 -27.68 35.30
N GLU A 26 15.21 -28.12 35.26
CA GLU A 26 16.36 -27.26 34.94
C GLU A 26 16.65 -27.29 33.44
N ARG A 27 16.75 -26.11 32.81
CA ARG A 27 17.06 -25.99 31.36
C ARG A 27 18.42 -26.60 31.00
N SER A 28 19.41 -26.51 31.88
CA SER A 28 20.76 -27.05 31.69
C SER A 28 20.81 -28.59 31.68
N ALA A 29 19.80 -29.25 32.23
CA ALA A 29 19.74 -30.70 32.34
C ALA A 29 19.08 -31.38 31.13
N ILE A 30 18.61 -30.61 30.15
CA ILE A 30 17.96 -31.10 28.93
C ILE A 30 18.95 -31.04 27.77
N LYS A 31 19.21 -32.18 27.14
CA LYS A 31 19.92 -32.25 25.86
C LYS A 31 18.95 -32.72 24.78
N PHE A 32 18.66 -31.81 23.85
CA PHE A 32 17.84 -32.06 22.68
C PHE A 32 18.74 -32.13 21.45
N THR A 33 18.65 -33.23 20.71
CA THR A 33 19.39 -33.40 19.45
C THR A 33 18.42 -33.95 18.40
N ALA A 34 18.02 -33.08 17.48
CA ALA A 34 17.21 -33.43 16.32
C ALA A 34 18.07 -33.38 15.06
N THR A 35 18.07 -34.47 14.31
CA THR A 35 18.63 -34.56 12.96
C THR A 35 17.49 -34.79 11.98
N GLN A 36 17.77 -34.76 10.67
CA GLN A 36 16.73 -34.89 9.64
C GLN A 36 15.86 -36.14 9.84
N ASP A 37 16.43 -37.28 10.26
CA ASP A 37 15.72 -38.56 10.35
C ASP A 37 15.71 -39.19 11.76
N ARG A 38 16.35 -38.57 12.77
CA ARG A 38 16.46 -39.14 14.12
C ARG A 38 16.33 -38.07 15.21
N LEU A 39 15.66 -38.44 16.28
CA LEU A 39 15.40 -37.58 17.44
C LEU A 39 15.93 -38.23 18.72
N THR A 40 16.72 -37.49 19.49
CA THR A 40 17.22 -37.91 20.80
C THR A 40 16.99 -36.82 21.84
N ILE A 41 16.33 -37.18 22.94
CA ILE A 41 15.98 -36.31 24.06
C ILE A 41 16.48 -36.96 25.36
N VAL A 42 17.37 -36.26 26.06
CA VAL A 42 17.97 -36.71 27.32
C VAL A 42 17.67 -35.70 28.41
N TYR A 43 17.22 -36.19 29.57
CA TYR A 43 16.99 -35.40 30.77
C TYR A 43 17.73 -36.01 31.97
N ARG A 44 18.61 -35.24 32.62
CA ARG A 44 19.41 -35.66 33.80
C ARG A 44 20.06 -37.05 33.62
N ASP A 45 20.68 -37.27 32.46
CA ASP A 45 21.33 -38.53 32.04
C ASP A 45 20.40 -39.74 31.82
N THR A 46 19.09 -39.53 31.85
CA THR A 46 18.08 -40.51 31.42
C THR A 46 17.63 -40.19 29.99
N VAL A 47 17.75 -41.17 29.10
CA VAL A 47 17.22 -41.06 27.73
C VAL A 47 15.71 -41.21 27.79
N LEU A 48 14.99 -40.11 27.53
CA LEU A 48 13.52 -40.10 27.53
C LEU A 48 12.98 -40.60 26.21
N VAL A 49 13.59 -40.16 25.11
CA VAL A 49 13.16 -40.50 23.75
C VAL A 49 14.42 -40.63 22.89
N ASP A 50 14.60 -41.78 22.26
CA ASP A 50 15.64 -41.98 21.24
C ASP A 50 15.08 -42.89 20.16
N GLY A 51 15.02 -42.39 18.93
CA GLY A 51 14.58 -43.20 17.80
C GLY A 51 14.47 -42.46 16.48
N ASP A 52 14.30 -43.26 15.42
CA ASP A 52 14.20 -42.77 14.06
C ASP A 52 12.78 -42.25 13.76
N LEU A 53 12.71 -41.07 13.13
CA LEU A 53 11.49 -40.39 12.77
C LEU A 53 10.82 -41.06 11.55
N SER A 54 9.49 -40.91 11.47
CA SER A 54 8.70 -41.46 10.36
C SER A 54 8.90 -40.73 9.03
N SER A 55 9.26 -39.45 9.05
CA SER A 55 9.58 -38.67 7.85
C SER A 55 10.61 -37.58 8.16
N PRO A 56 11.33 -37.08 7.14
CA PRO A 56 12.39 -36.11 7.36
C PRO A 56 11.84 -34.76 7.86
N ILE A 57 12.46 -34.23 8.91
CA ILE A 57 12.15 -32.93 9.51
C ILE A 57 13.17 -31.87 9.12
N ASN A 58 12.78 -30.60 9.18
CA ASN A 58 13.70 -29.48 9.04
C ASN A 58 14.30 -29.13 10.40
N ALA A 59 15.52 -29.61 10.69
CA ALA A 59 16.15 -29.47 12.00
C ALA A 59 16.32 -27.99 12.42
N ASP A 60 16.54 -27.09 11.47
CA ASP A 60 16.76 -25.65 11.72
C ASP A 60 15.50 -24.94 12.22
N GLU A 61 14.32 -25.46 11.85
CA GLU A 61 13.01 -24.90 12.25
C GLU A 61 12.39 -25.64 13.44
N THR A 62 13.01 -26.72 13.90
CA THR A 62 12.52 -27.46 15.08
C THR A 62 12.94 -26.78 16.37
N TYR A 63 11.99 -26.58 17.28
CA TYR A 63 12.26 -25.92 18.56
C TYR A 63 11.51 -26.61 19.70
N TRP A 64 11.92 -26.30 20.93
CA TRP A 64 11.31 -26.85 22.14
C TRP A 64 11.13 -25.78 23.19
N TYR A 65 10.10 -25.93 24.01
CA TYR A 65 9.77 -25.00 25.08
C TYR A 65 9.12 -25.72 26.26
N ILE A 66 9.07 -25.05 27.41
CA ILE A 66 8.54 -25.60 28.65
C ILE A 66 7.29 -24.81 29.04
N VAL A 67 6.18 -25.50 29.29
CA VAL A 67 4.94 -24.91 29.82
C VAL A 67 4.44 -25.79 30.96
N ASP A 68 4.25 -25.22 32.15
CA ASP A 68 3.62 -25.88 33.30
C ASP A 68 4.18 -27.27 33.64
N SER A 69 5.51 -27.40 33.71
CA SER A 69 6.23 -28.67 33.95
C SER A 69 6.09 -29.73 32.85
N LYS A 70 5.60 -29.36 31.67
CA LYS A 70 5.59 -30.19 30.46
C LYS A 70 6.59 -29.66 29.45
N LEU A 71 7.39 -30.56 28.88
CA LEU A 71 8.30 -30.27 27.78
C LEU A 71 7.57 -30.47 26.46
N LYS A 72 7.51 -29.42 25.65
CA LYS A 72 6.89 -29.46 24.33
C LYS A 72 7.95 -29.31 23.26
N PHE A 73 7.91 -30.18 22.26
CA PHE A 73 8.82 -30.23 21.13
C PHE A 73 8.00 -30.09 19.85
N VAL A 74 8.29 -29.06 19.07
CA VAL A 74 7.63 -28.80 17.79
C VAL A 74 8.60 -29.18 16.67
N LEU A 75 8.19 -30.14 15.86
CA LEU A 75 8.97 -30.69 14.76
C LEU A 75 8.34 -30.27 13.43
N CYS A 76 9.05 -29.44 12.66
CA CYS A 76 8.62 -28.98 11.34
C CYS A 76 8.93 -30.03 10.26
N LYS A 77 7.93 -30.43 9.49
CA LYS A 77 8.06 -31.46 8.44
C LYS A 77 8.60 -30.84 7.15
N LYS A 78 9.54 -31.52 6.48
CA LYS A 78 10.05 -31.08 5.17
C LYS A 78 9.05 -31.28 4.02
N LYS A 79 8.12 -32.23 4.16
CA LYS A 79 7.01 -32.48 3.24
C LYS A 79 5.74 -32.78 4.06
N GLY A 80 4.63 -32.11 3.76
CA GLY A 80 3.36 -32.30 4.45
C GLY A 80 2.80 -33.71 4.24
N ALA A 81 3.01 -34.58 5.23
CA ALA A 81 2.52 -35.95 5.25
C ALA A 81 1.94 -36.28 6.62
N TRP A 82 0.90 -37.10 6.66
CA TRP A 82 0.34 -37.56 7.93
C TRP A 82 1.19 -38.70 8.51
N TRP A 83 1.63 -38.59 9.78
CA TRP A 83 2.44 -39.64 10.39
C TRP A 83 1.54 -40.57 11.19
N ASP A 84 1.74 -41.88 11.02
CA ASP A 84 1.04 -42.89 11.82
C ASP A 84 1.69 -43.08 13.21
N CYS A 85 2.95 -42.63 13.35
CA CYS A 85 3.74 -42.64 14.58
C CYS A 85 4.86 -41.58 14.52
N VAL A 86 5.25 -41.01 15.66
CA VAL A 86 6.39 -40.06 15.72
C VAL A 86 7.72 -40.77 15.54
N ILE A 87 7.87 -41.94 16.17
CA ILE A 87 9.07 -42.77 16.14
C ILE A 87 8.69 -44.13 15.59
N LYS A 88 9.48 -44.62 14.62
CA LYS A 88 9.27 -45.93 14.01
C LYS A 88 9.35 -47.02 15.09
N GLY A 89 8.25 -47.75 15.28
CA GLY A 89 8.15 -48.85 16.25
C GLY A 89 7.34 -48.55 17.52
N HIS A 90 6.88 -47.30 17.72
CA HIS A 90 5.96 -46.96 18.81
C HIS A 90 4.49 -47.27 18.46
N ARG A 91 3.64 -47.36 19.49
CA ARG A 91 2.21 -47.73 19.36
C ARG A 91 1.50 -46.84 18.32
N LYS A 92 0.98 -47.49 17.27
CA LYS A 92 0.18 -46.84 16.23
C LYS A 92 -1.14 -46.35 16.83
N VAL A 93 -1.60 -45.19 16.40
CA VAL A 93 -2.93 -44.68 16.76
C VAL A 93 -3.99 -45.60 16.12
N ASP A 94 -4.81 -46.25 16.95
CA ASP A 94 -5.90 -47.12 16.48
C ASP A 94 -7.01 -46.30 15.80
N VAL A 95 -6.92 -46.12 14.49
CA VAL A 95 -7.99 -45.54 13.65
C VAL A 95 -9.15 -46.54 13.42
N ALA A 96 -9.05 -47.76 13.97
CA ALA A 96 -10.00 -48.85 13.76
C ALA A 96 -11.36 -48.67 14.46
N LYS A 97 -11.51 -47.81 15.48
CA LYS A 97 -12.82 -47.51 16.10
C LYS A 97 -13.60 -46.35 15.45
N LEU A 98 -13.09 -45.79 14.35
CA LEU A 98 -13.78 -44.79 13.53
C LEU A 98 -14.07 -45.30 12.10
N ALA A 99 -13.77 -46.58 11.82
CA ALA A 99 -13.81 -47.17 10.48
C ALA A 99 -14.68 -48.43 10.35
N GLU A 100 -15.61 -48.69 11.29
CA GLU A 100 -16.59 -49.77 11.17
C GLU A 100 -17.99 -49.22 10.87
N SER A 101 -18.19 -48.79 9.61
CA SER A 101 -19.44 -49.00 8.85
C SER A 101 -19.30 -48.53 7.40
N LYS A 102 -18.34 -49.10 6.67
CA LYS A 102 -18.37 -49.04 5.20
C LYS A 102 -18.04 -50.39 4.57
N THR A 103 -19.06 -51.22 4.53
CA THR A 103 -19.32 -52.08 3.37
C THR A 103 -20.79 -51.94 3.05
N ILE A 104 -21.13 -50.99 2.19
CA ILE A 104 -22.43 -50.95 1.49
C ILE A 104 -22.10 -51.07 0.01
N SER A 105 -21.86 -52.31 -0.39
CA SER A 105 -21.90 -52.76 -1.77
C SER A 105 -23.28 -53.36 -2.01
N ASP A 106 -24.33 -52.51 -1.95
CA ASP A 106 -25.66 -52.76 -2.53
C ASP A 106 -26.46 -51.45 -2.52
N LEU A 107 -26.30 -50.65 -3.58
CA LEU A 107 -26.95 -49.32 -3.76
C LEU A 107 -28.26 -49.40 -4.57
N SER A 108 -28.86 -50.59 -4.69
CA SER A 108 -30.09 -50.81 -5.45
C SER A 108 -31.36 -50.90 -4.58
N THR A 109 -31.22 -50.95 -3.25
CA THR A 109 -32.35 -51.22 -2.32
C THR A 109 -32.78 -50.04 -1.46
N LEU A 110 -32.21 -48.85 -1.63
CA LEU A 110 -32.52 -47.68 -0.78
C LEU A 110 -33.49 -46.68 -1.44
N ASP A 111 -34.35 -46.09 -0.59
CA ASP A 111 -35.46 -45.20 -0.93
C ASP A 111 -35.01 -43.84 -1.50
N PRO A 112 -35.86 -43.14 -2.27
CA PRO A 112 -35.50 -41.91 -2.99
C PRO A 112 -34.97 -40.77 -2.10
N GLU A 113 -35.41 -40.69 -0.84
CA GLU A 113 -34.98 -39.65 0.11
C GLU A 113 -33.55 -39.87 0.61
N GLU A 114 -33.11 -41.12 0.75
CA GLU A 114 -31.75 -41.46 1.22
C GLU A 114 -30.69 -41.30 0.10
N ARG A 115 -31.11 -41.36 -1.17
CA ARG A 115 -30.22 -41.12 -2.33
C ARG A 115 -29.76 -39.67 -2.40
N GLY A 116 -30.63 -38.72 -2.07
CA GLY A 116 -30.28 -37.30 -2.06
C GLY A 116 -29.18 -36.97 -1.05
N VAL A 117 -29.26 -37.55 0.15
CA VAL A 117 -28.26 -37.36 1.21
C VAL A 117 -26.93 -38.02 0.85
N VAL A 118 -26.96 -39.19 0.21
CA VAL A 118 -25.77 -39.90 -0.26
C VAL A 118 -25.09 -39.17 -1.42
N GLU A 119 -25.87 -38.60 -2.37
CA GLU A 119 -25.33 -37.76 -3.45
C GLU A 119 -24.72 -36.45 -2.93
N GLU A 120 -25.38 -35.79 -1.98
CA GLU A 120 -24.86 -34.58 -1.32
C GLU A 120 -23.57 -34.87 -0.54
N MET A 121 -23.50 -36.05 0.10
CA MET A 121 -22.32 -36.51 0.83
C MET A 121 -21.16 -36.89 -0.12
N MET A 122 -21.44 -37.44 -1.30
CA MET A 122 -20.43 -37.68 -2.35
C MET A 122 -19.95 -36.39 -3.02
N HIS A 123 -20.85 -35.41 -3.20
CA HIS A 123 -20.50 -34.08 -3.70
C HIS A 123 -19.57 -33.34 -2.72
N ASN A 124 -19.88 -33.38 -1.42
CA ASN A 124 -19.04 -32.83 -0.35
C ASN A 124 -17.69 -33.56 -0.21
N GLN A 125 -17.60 -34.87 -0.50
CA GLN A 125 -16.32 -35.58 -0.53
C GLN A 125 -15.45 -35.18 -1.73
N LYS A 126 -16.04 -34.94 -2.91
CA LYS A 126 -15.32 -34.40 -4.08
C LYS A 126 -14.76 -33.01 -3.81
N LEU A 127 -15.50 -32.16 -3.10
CA LEU A 127 -15.06 -30.82 -2.70
C LEU A 127 -13.91 -30.86 -1.68
N LYS A 128 -13.96 -31.80 -0.71
CA LYS A 128 -12.87 -32.01 0.25
C LYS A 128 -11.57 -32.50 -0.40
N ALA A 129 -11.65 -33.30 -1.47
CA ALA A 129 -10.48 -33.73 -2.23
C ALA A 129 -9.81 -32.57 -3.00
N GLN A 130 -10.51 -31.46 -3.24
CA GLN A 130 -9.97 -30.25 -3.88
C GLN A 130 -9.27 -29.29 -2.91
N GLY A 131 -9.13 -29.63 -1.63
CA GLY A 131 -8.19 -28.95 -0.73
C GLY A 131 -8.52 -27.50 -0.37
N LYS A 132 -9.76 -27.04 -0.53
CA LYS A 132 -10.22 -25.76 0.01
C LYS A 132 -10.82 -25.97 1.40
N SER A 133 -10.31 -25.24 2.41
CA SER A 133 -10.84 -25.29 3.77
C SER A 133 -12.31 -24.85 3.80
N ARG A 134 -13.10 -25.35 4.76
CA ARG A 134 -14.49 -24.90 4.95
C ARG A 134 -14.59 -23.39 5.16
N GLU A 135 -13.60 -22.81 5.85
CA GLU A 135 -13.51 -21.35 6.02
C GLU A 135 -13.18 -20.63 4.72
N ASP A 136 -12.41 -21.24 3.82
CA ASP A 136 -12.11 -20.65 2.51
C ASP A 136 -13.32 -20.71 1.58
N LEU A 137 -14.14 -21.77 1.68
CA LEU A 137 -15.41 -21.87 0.97
C LEU A 137 -16.43 -20.87 1.52
N GLU A 138 -16.55 -20.72 2.84
CA GLU A 138 -17.41 -19.69 3.44
C GLU A 138 -16.91 -18.29 3.10
N LYS A 139 -15.59 -18.04 3.14
CA LYS A 139 -14.99 -16.77 2.68
C LYS A 139 -15.25 -16.54 1.20
N GLU A 140 -15.07 -17.52 0.34
CA GLU A 140 -15.30 -17.44 -1.11
C GLU A 140 -16.80 -17.29 -1.43
N GLU A 141 -17.69 -17.86 -0.62
CA GLU A 141 -19.15 -17.68 -0.72
C GLU A 141 -19.58 -16.30 -0.23
N ILE A 142 -19.00 -15.80 0.86
CA ILE A 142 -19.20 -14.43 1.34
C ILE A 142 -18.63 -13.44 0.31
N LEU A 143 -17.44 -13.69 -0.23
CA LEU A 143 -16.84 -12.88 -1.28
C LEU A 143 -17.69 -12.93 -2.55
N ARG A 144 -18.19 -14.10 -2.95
CA ARG A 144 -19.13 -14.24 -4.06
C ARG A 144 -20.42 -13.48 -3.80
N ARG A 145 -21.03 -13.58 -2.61
CA ARG A 145 -22.22 -12.77 -2.27
C ARG A 145 -21.92 -11.29 -2.26
N LEU A 146 -20.73 -10.86 -1.85
CA LEU A 146 -20.31 -9.46 -1.85
C LEU A 146 -20.02 -8.97 -3.27
N VAL A 147 -19.37 -9.78 -4.11
CA VAL A 147 -19.10 -9.53 -5.52
C VAL A 147 -20.39 -9.55 -6.32
N GLU A 148 -21.32 -10.44 -6.01
CA GLU A 148 -22.63 -10.56 -6.64
C GLU A 148 -23.52 -9.36 -6.23
N LYS A 149 -23.51 -8.97 -4.95
CA LYS A 149 -24.13 -7.71 -4.49
C LYS A 149 -23.46 -6.46 -5.06
N ASN A 150 -22.13 -6.46 -5.26
CA ASN A 150 -21.43 -5.38 -5.94
C ASN A 150 -21.67 -5.39 -7.46
N SER A 151 -21.95 -6.55 -8.07
CA SER A 151 -22.29 -6.67 -9.49
C SER A 151 -23.75 -6.32 -9.78
N GLN A 152 -24.61 -6.35 -8.76
CA GLN A 152 -25.98 -5.78 -8.80
C GLN A 152 -25.98 -4.24 -8.78
N LEU A 153 -24.83 -3.59 -8.59
CA LEU A 153 -24.66 -2.18 -8.89
C LEU A 153 -24.55 -2.03 -10.42
N GLN A 154 -25.69 -2.04 -11.09
CA GLN A 154 -25.77 -1.92 -12.55
C GLN A 154 -25.12 -0.60 -13.03
N PRO A 155 -24.37 -0.61 -14.16
CA PRO A 155 -24.11 0.61 -14.91
C PRO A 155 -25.45 1.25 -15.34
N PRO A 156 -25.47 2.56 -15.65
CA PRO A 156 -26.71 3.32 -15.81
C PRO A 156 -27.51 2.85 -17.03
N GLY A 157 -28.43 1.94 -16.81
CA GLY A 157 -29.44 1.50 -17.77
C GLY A 157 -30.47 0.68 -17.01
N ASP A 158 -31.66 1.26 -16.83
CA ASP A 158 -32.86 0.64 -16.24
C ASP A 158 -32.99 0.60 -14.70
N ALA A 159 -32.71 1.72 -14.04
CA ALA A 159 -33.17 1.97 -12.67
C ALA A 159 -34.66 2.43 -12.64
N ALA A 160 -35.61 1.55 -12.94
CA ALA A 160 -37.03 1.86 -12.78
C ALA A 160 -37.91 0.63 -12.49
N LYS A 161 -37.81 0.05 -11.28
CA LYS A 161 -38.90 -0.76 -10.69
C LYS A 161 -38.69 -0.98 -9.18
N GLY A 162 -39.15 -0.04 -8.37
CA GLY A 162 -39.21 -0.18 -6.91
C GLY A 162 -39.61 1.12 -6.22
N ILE A 163 -40.49 1.03 -5.21
CA ILE A 163 -40.91 2.17 -4.38
C ILE A 163 -39.68 2.70 -3.62
N GLY A 164 -39.47 4.02 -3.65
CA GLY A 164 -38.19 4.71 -3.39
C GLY A 164 -37.41 4.45 -2.09
N VAL A 165 -37.87 3.60 -1.17
CA VAL A 165 -37.11 3.16 0.02
C VAL A 165 -36.25 1.94 -0.27
N SER A 166 -36.76 0.96 -1.05
CA SER A 166 -36.00 -0.25 -1.41
C SER A 166 -34.88 0.03 -2.41
N ASN A 167 -34.98 1.13 -3.16
CA ASN A 167 -33.96 1.59 -4.11
C ASN A 167 -32.97 2.59 -3.48
N LEU A 168 -33.02 2.85 -2.17
CA LEU A 168 -32.09 3.77 -1.47
C LEU A 168 -30.61 3.39 -1.63
N PRO A 169 -30.21 2.11 -1.59
CA PRO A 169 -28.81 1.74 -1.85
C PRO A 169 -28.37 2.16 -3.24
N ASN A 170 -29.20 1.95 -4.26
CA ASN A 170 -28.92 2.36 -5.64
C ASN A 170 -28.99 3.87 -5.81
N GLN A 171 -29.88 4.59 -5.11
CA GLN A 171 -29.91 6.05 -5.10
C GLN A 171 -28.67 6.65 -4.43
N ARG A 172 -28.22 6.09 -3.30
CA ARG A 172 -26.95 6.47 -2.65
C ARG A 172 -25.75 6.11 -3.53
N TYR A 173 -25.80 4.99 -4.23
CA TYR A 173 -24.78 4.60 -5.20
C TYR A 173 -24.75 5.55 -6.41
N GLN A 174 -25.90 6.01 -6.91
CA GLN A 174 -26.02 6.96 -8.04
C GLN A 174 -25.69 8.42 -7.67
N THR A 175 -25.80 8.79 -6.38
CA THR A 175 -25.51 10.16 -5.91
C THR A 175 -24.06 10.61 -6.21
N PRO A 176 -23.00 9.80 -6.00
CA PRO A 176 -21.65 10.16 -6.41
C PRO A 176 -21.47 10.22 -7.93
N PHE A 177 -22.21 9.47 -8.75
CA PHE A 177 -22.13 9.57 -10.23
C PHE A 177 -22.56 10.94 -10.76
N ARG A 178 -23.38 11.68 -10.01
CA ARG A 178 -23.78 13.05 -10.37
C ARG A 178 -22.81 14.12 -9.85
N ARG A 179 -21.93 13.78 -8.90
CA ARG A 179 -21.06 14.75 -8.22
C ARG A 179 -19.64 14.62 -8.75
N LYS A 180 -19.08 15.73 -9.22
CA LYS A 180 -17.67 15.78 -9.56
C LYS A 180 -16.84 15.59 -8.29
N ILE A 181 -15.83 14.72 -8.37
CA ILE A 181 -14.85 14.53 -7.30
C ILE A 181 -13.66 15.41 -7.62
N ASP A 182 -13.29 16.34 -6.73
CA ASP A 182 -12.11 17.18 -6.94
C ASP A 182 -10.85 16.41 -6.51
N TYR A 183 -9.81 16.45 -7.35
CA TYR A 183 -8.53 15.81 -7.06
C TYR A 183 -7.36 16.71 -7.46
N ASN A 184 -6.65 17.23 -6.48
CA ASN A 184 -5.54 18.15 -6.69
C ASN A 184 -4.19 17.47 -6.44
N ILE A 185 -3.28 17.54 -7.41
CA ILE A 185 -1.91 17.02 -7.33
C ILE A 185 -0.94 18.18 -7.51
N MET A 186 0.09 18.24 -6.66
CA MET A 186 1.18 19.23 -6.78
C MET A 186 2.47 18.54 -7.23
N VAL A 187 3.21 19.19 -8.11
CA VAL A 187 4.53 18.76 -8.60
C VAL A 187 5.54 19.84 -8.24
N VAL A 188 6.54 19.47 -7.44
CA VAL A 188 7.57 20.36 -6.90
C VAL A 188 8.93 19.86 -7.31
N GLY A 189 9.85 20.76 -7.69
CA GLY A 189 11.25 20.40 -7.89
C GLY A 189 12.05 21.52 -8.55
N ALA A 190 13.35 21.28 -8.74
CA ALA A 190 14.23 22.20 -9.43
C ALA A 190 13.78 22.45 -10.89
N ASN A 191 14.30 23.52 -11.49
CA ASN A 191 14.00 23.80 -12.90
C ASN A 191 14.66 22.79 -13.82
N GLY A 192 14.00 22.51 -14.94
CA GLY A 192 14.57 21.66 -15.98
C GLY A 192 14.53 20.17 -15.67
N LEU A 193 13.83 19.71 -14.63
CA LEU A 193 13.64 18.29 -14.31
C LEU A 193 12.55 17.58 -15.13
N GLY A 194 11.90 18.27 -16.09
CA GLY A 194 10.85 17.66 -16.91
C GLY A 194 9.46 17.61 -16.25
N LYS A 195 9.20 18.49 -15.26
CA LYS A 195 7.92 18.59 -14.54
C LYS A 195 6.73 18.85 -15.47
N THR A 196 6.81 19.90 -16.30
CA THR A 196 5.77 20.20 -17.31
C THR A 196 5.57 19.04 -18.29
N THR A 197 6.66 18.38 -18.70
CA THR A 197 6.61 17.25 -19.62
C THR A 197 5.91 16.04 -18.99
N PHE A 198 6.17 15.77 -17.70
CA PHE A 198 5.45 14.76 -16.93
C PHE A 198 3.96 15.06 -16.81
N LEU A 199 3.59 16.32 -16.53
CA LEU A 199 2.19 16.73 -16.46
C LEU A 199 1.47 16.49 -17.80
N ASN A 200 2.12 16.82 -18.92
CA ASN A 200 1.57 16.58 -20.25
C ASN A 200 1.39 15.07 -20.54
N MET A 201 2.29 14.20 -20.06
CA MET A 201 2.11 12.74 -20.18
C MET A 201 0.98 12.20 -19.32
N LEU A 202 0.91 12.68 -18.07
CA LEU A 202 -0.13 12.26 -17.14
C LEU A 202 -1.51 12.66 -17.67
N LEU A 203 -1.59 13.83 -18.29
CA LEU A 203 -2.79 14.35 -18.89
C LEU A 203 -3.12 13.74 -20.25
N ASP A 204 -2.30 12.92 -20.91
CA ASP A 204 -2.61 12.53 -22.29
C ASP A 204 -3.88 11.66 -22.42
N THR A 205 -4.67 11.96 -23.45
CA THR A 205 -6.04 11.48 -23.64
C THR A 205 -6.11 9.98 -23.87
N ASP A 206 -5.08 9.40 -24.50
CA ASP A 206 -5.05 7.98 -24.84
C ASP A 206 -4.84 7.08 -23.61
N ARG A 207 -4.39 7.66 -22.49
CA ARG A 207 -4.07 6.94 -21.25
C ARG A 207 -5.05 7.20 -20.11
N ILE A 208 -5.96 8.17 -20.29
CA ILE A 208 -7.07 8.42 -19.39
C ILE A 208 -8.30 7.71 -19.99
N PRO A 209 -8.78 6.61 -19.38
CA PRO A 209 -9.95 5.89 -19.90
C PRO A 209 -11.20 6.75 -19.81
N GLY A 210 -11.64 7.29 -20.96
CA GLY A 210 -12.84 8.11 -21.09
C GLY A 210 -12.48 9.50 -21.58
N GLY A 211 -12.82 9.75 -22.86
CA GLY A 211 -12.41 10.91 -23.63
C GLY A 211 -12.54 12.23 -22.86
N LYS A 212 -11.53 13.08 -23.02
CA LYS A 212 -11.53 14.41 -22.43
C LYS A 212 -12.66 15.25 -23.03
N THR A 213 -13.36 15.97 -22.17
CA THR A 213 -13.84 17.30 -22.55
C THR A 213 -12.72 18.25 -22.15
N LEU A 214 -11.72 18.42 -23.02
CA LEU A 214 -10.78 19.52 -22.87
C LEU A 214 -11.61 20.79 -22.97
N CYS A 215 -11.75 21.54 -21.89
CA CYS A 215 -12.00 22.96 -22.06
C CYS A 215 -10.81 23.49 -22.87
N GLU A 216 -11.07 24.17 -23.98
CA GLU A 216 -10.09 24.80 -24.89
C GLU A 216 -9.21 25.88 -24.21
N ASP A 217 -9.29 26.01 -22.89
CA ASP A 217 -8.64 27.04 -22.07
C ASP A 217 -7.55 26.46 -21.15
N ILE A 218 -6.70 25.54 -21.61
CA ILE A 218 -5.42 25.27 -20.92
C ILE A 218 -4.43 26.40 -21.24
N LEU A 219 -4.79 27.62 -20.85
CA LEU A 219 -3.80 28.68 -20.66
C LEU A 219 -3.23 28.49 -19.26
N PRO A 220 -1.92 28.22 -19.11
CA PRO A 220 -1.32 28.11 -17.79
C PRO A 220 -1.51 29.46 -17.09
N SER A 221 -2.40 29.48 -16.09
CA SER A 221 -2.51 30.64 -15.21
C SER A 221 -1.24 30.67 -14.37
N ARG A 222 -0.30 31.54 -14.78
CA ARG A 222 0.94 31.77 -14.04
C ARG A 222 0.57 32.65 -12.86
N TYR A 223 0.83 32.19 -11.64
CA TYR A 223 0.70 33.00 -10.44
C TYR A 223 2.09 33.35 -9.92
N LEU A 224 2.30 34.63 -9.64
CA LEU A 224 3.47 35.13 -8.93
C LEU A 224 3.14 35.19 -7.45
N TYR A 225 4.06 34.69 -6.63
CA TYR A 225 3.95 34.80 -5.19
C TYR A 225 4.49 36.16 -4.74
N ASN A 226 3.60 37.09 -4.39
CA ASN A 226 3.98 38.42 -3.92
C ASN A 226 3.34 38.70 -2.57
N ASN A 227 4.16 38.87 -1.53
CA ASN A 227 3.75 39.27 -0.18
C ASN A 227 2.52 38.49 0.37
N GLY A 228 2.56 37.16 0.32
CA GLY A 228 1.49 36.30 0.86
C GLY A 228 0.27 36.09 -0.05
N ASN A 229 0.30 36.63 -1.28
CA ASN A 229 -0.77 36.45 -2.26
C ASN A 229 -0.25 35.90 -3.59
N LEU A 230 -0.99 34.93 -4.13
CA LEU A 230 -0.86 34.50 -5.52
C LEU A 230 -1.54 35.53 -6.40
N VAL A 231 -0.74 36.35 -7.07
CA VAL A 231 -1.22 37.33 -8.04
C VAL A 231 -1.12 36.71 -9.43
N PRO A 232 -2.18 36.73 -10.26
CA PRO A 232 -2.08 36.33 -11.66
C PRO A 232 -0.97 37.13 -12.34
N ALA A 233 -0.07 36.47 -13.05
CA ALA A 233 0.92 37.14 -13.88
C ALA A 233 0.17 37.94 -14.96
N PRO A 234 0.57 39.19 -15.23
CA PRO A 234 -0.08 40.00 -16.25
C PRO A 234 -0.03 39.29 -17.61
N ALA A 235 -1.17 39.29 -18.33
CA ALA A 235 -1.36 38.58 -19.59
C ALA A 235 -0.58 39.20 -20.77
N ASP A 236 -0.06 40.40 -20.60
CA ASP A 236 0.57 41.18 -21.67
C ASP A 236 2.08 41.01 -21.62
N GLY A 237 2.66 40.50 -22.71
CA GLY A 237 4.10 40.33 -22.93
C GLY A 237 4.92 41.63 -23.01
N ALA A 238 4.57 42.65 -22.23
CA ALA A 238 5.32 43.88 -22.07
C ALA A 238 6.03 43.88 -20.70
N CYS A 239 7.15 43.17 -20.63
CA CYS A 239 8.12 43.34 -19.56
C CYS A 239 9.01 44.55 -19.91
N ASP A 240 8.47 45.76 -19.80
CA ASP A 240 9.30 46.96 -19.76
C ASP A 240 9.72 47.23 -18.30
N THR A 241 11.04 47.19 -18.10
CA THR A 241 11.80 47.78 -17.00
C THR A 241 11.66 47.18 -15.60
N ALA A 242 12.56 46.22 -15.33
CA ALA A 242 13.61 46.40 -14.31
C ALA A 242 13.18 46.92 -12.92
N THR A 243 12.13 46.34 -12.33
CA THR A 243 11.86 46.52 -10.89
C THR A 243 11.64 45.16 -10.23
N ARG A 244 12.76 44.54 -9.82
CA ARG A 244 12.89 43.43 -8.84
C ARG A 244 12.04 42.17 -9.09
N ALA A 245 12.43 41.35 -10.06
CA ALA A 245 11.96 39.96 -10.18
C ALA A 245 13.07 38.96 -9.80
N ASP A 246 13.81 39.26 -8.73
CA ASP A 246 14.74 38.29 -8.15
C ASP A 246 13.93 37.24 -7.37
N SER A 247 14.16 35.95 -7.67
CA SER A 247 13.94 34.84 -6.73
C SER A 247 12.51 34.49 -6.26
N VAL A 248 11.48 34.66 -7.10
CA VAL A 248 10.11 34.24 -6.72
C VAL A 248 9.75 32.87 -7.29
N ILE A 249 9.31 31.96 -6.41
CA ILE A 249 8.73 30.66 -6.77
C ILE A 249 7.48 30.88 -7.61
N ALA A 250 7.42 30.25 -8.78
CA ALA A 250 6.32 30.41 -9.73
C ALA A 250 5.37 29.22 -9.63
N PHE A 251 4.07 29.49 -9.59
CA PHE A 251 3.02 28.48 -9.57
C PHE A 251 2.29 28.48 -10.92
N ARG A 252 2.06 27.29 -11.50
CA ARG A 252 1.21 27.12 -12.69
C ARG A 252 0.15 26.07 -12.41
N GLN A 253 -1.10 26.40 -12.67
CA GLN A 253 -2.22 25.50 -12.45
C GLN A 253 -2.80 25.03 -13.78
N TYR A 254 -3.07 23.73 -13.86
CA TYR A 254 -3.75 23.05 -14.97
C TYR A 254 -5.00 22.39 -14.42
N ALA A 255 -6.15 22.57 -15.07
CA ALA A 255 -7.40 21.92 -14.67
C ALA A 255 -7.91 21.06 -15.82
N ALA A 256 -8.33 19.84 -15.52
CA ALA A 256 -8.86 18.89 -16.48
C ALA A 256 -10.02 18.10 -15.86
N ASP A 257 -11.13 17.99 -16.58
CA ASP A 257 -12.23 17.11 -16.18
C ASP A 257 -12.06 15.74 -16.84
N VAL A 258 -11.90 14.71 -16.02
CA VAL A 258 -11.74 13.31 -16.42
C VAL A 258 -13.04 12.57 -16.15
N VAL A 259 -13.55 11.83 -17.14
CA VAL A 259 -14.79 11.05 -16.98
C VAL A 259 -14.53 9.58 -17.26
N GLU A 260 -14.46 8.74 -16.24
CA GLU A 260 -14.27 7.29 -16.38
C GLU A 260 -15.52 6.53 -15.95
N LYS A 261 -16.10 5.71 -16.85
CA LYS A 261 -17.23 4.78 -16.54
C LYS A 261 -18.41 5.45 -15.79
N GLY A 262 -18.67 6.73 -16.07
CA GLY A 262 -19.74 7.51 -15.43
C GLY A 262 -19.32 8.26 -14.15
N PHE A 263 -18.08 8.13 -13.70
CA PHE A 263 -17.50 8.96 -12.65
C PHE A 263 -16.81 10.17 -13.26
N SER A 264 -17.18 11.37 -12.81
CA SER A 264 -16.50 12.61 -13.19
C SER A 264 -15.55 13.05 -12.09
N VAL A 265 -14.27 13.20 -12.42
CA VAL A 265 -13.21 13.72 -11.54
C VAL A 265 -12.73 15.05 -12.11
N SER A 266 -12.71 16.10 -11.30
CA SER A 266 -12.06 17.37 -11.65
C SER A 266 -10.62 17.33 -11.15
N LEU A 267 -9.69 17.06 -12.06
CA LEU A 267 -8.27 16.95 -11.78
C LEU A 267 -7.62 18.34 -11.88
N THR A 268 -7.03 18.81 -10.79
CA THR A 268 -6.19 20.02 -10.77
C THR A 268 -4.74 19.62 -10.59
N LEU A 269 -3.87 20.02 -11.50
CA LEU A 269 -2.42 19.82 -11.40
C LEU A 269 -1.74 21.17 -11.15
N LEU A 270 -0.91 21.23 -10.12
CA LEU A 270 -0.15 22.41 -9.74
C LEU A 270 1.35 22.17 -9.96
N GLU A 271 1.96 22.90 -10.87
CA GLU A 271 3.41 22.92 -11.07
C GLU A 271 4.04 24.05 -10.25
N VAL A 272 5.09 23.72 -9.48
CA VAL A 272 5.89 24.68 -8.73
C VAL A 272 7.31 24.71 -9.31
N ASP A 273 7.69 25.86 -9.87
CA ASP A 273 8.99 26.12 -10.48
C ASP A 273 9.89 27.02 -9.61
N ASN A 274 11.18 27.05 -9.95
CA ASN A 274 12.25 27.84 -9.35
C ASN A 274 12.72 27.40 -7.96
N LEU A 275 12.54 26.13 -7.59
CA LEU A 275 13.08 25.62 -6.33
C LEU A 275 14.62 25.47 -6.41
N GLY A 276 15.35 26.19 -5.54
CA GLY A 276 16.80 26.01 -5.37
C GLY A 276 17.71 26.78 -6.35
N ASN A 277 17.16 27.62 -7.22
CA ASN A 277 17.92 28.36 -8.25
C ASN A 277 18.43 29.73 -7.79
N SER A 278 18.05 30.16 -6.59
CA SER A 278 18.40 31.48 -6.06
C SER A 278 19.77 31.43 -5.40
N VAL A 279 20.49 32.56 -5.40
CA VAL A 279 21.82 32.68 -4.77
C VAL A 279 21.73 32.39 -3.25
N SER A 280 20.63 32.81 -2.62
CA SER A 280 20.25 32.38 -1.28
C SER A 280 18.97 31.56 -1.36
N ASN A 281 19.04 30.32 -0.88
CA ASN A 281 17.89 29.40 -0.82
C ASN A 281 17.36 29.25 0.60
N ASP A 282 17.63 30.22 1.48
CA ASP A 282 17.02 30.23 2.82
C ASP A 282 15.49 30.36 2.69
N ARG A 283 14.75 29.55 3.46
CA ARG A 283 13.27 29.50 3.48
C ARG A 283 12.59 29.28 2.13
N CYS A 284 13.23 28.60 1.19
CA CYS A 284 12.61 28.29 -0.12
C CYS A 284 11.31 27.43 0.00
N TRP A 285 11.06 26.77 1.13
CA TRP A 285 9.84 26.01 1.38
C TRP A 285 8.65 26.87 1.84
N GLU A 286 8.87 28.10 2.31
CA GLU A 286 7.84 28.94 2.93
C GLU A 286 6.66 29.24 1.99
N PRO A 287 6.87 29.62 0.70
CA PRO A 287 5.76 29.85 -0.23
C PRO A 287 4.92 28.59 -0.49
N ILE A 288 5.55 27.41 -0.50
CA ILE A 288 4.86 26.12 -0.71
C ILE A 288 4.04 25.75 0.54
N GLU A 289 4.65 25.88 1.73
CA GLU A 289 3.97 25.65 3.00
C GLU A 289 2.76 26.58 3.16
N GLU A 290 2.92 27.88 2.85
CA GLU A 290 1.84 28.84 2.94
C GLU A 290 0.72 28.54 1.94
N TYR A 291 1.06 28.15 0.70
CA TYR A 291 0.07 27.74 -0.28
C TYR A 291 -0.79 26.57 0.23
N ILE A 292 -0.18 25.51 0.75
CA ILE A 292 -0.91 24.34 1.29
C ILE A 292 -1.81 24.78 2.46
N ARG A 293 -1.28 25.57 3.40
CA ARG A 293 -2.03 26.08 4.55
C ARG A 293 -3.21 26.95 4.13
N ARG A 294 -3.03 27.77 3.09
CA ARG A 294 -4.09 28.59 2.51
C ARG A 294 -5.21 27.73 1.92
N GLN A 295 -4.87 26.63 1.23
CA GLN A 295 -5.89 25.70 0.73
C GLN A 295 -6.69 25.06 1.87
N PHE A 296 -6.05 24.71 2.98
CA PHE A 296 -6.77 24.25 4.18
C PHE A 296 -7.68 25.32 4.77
N ALA A 297 -7.25 26.58 4.82
CA ALA A 297 -8.07 27.68 5.31
C ALA A 297 -9.31 27.92 4.42
N VAL A 298 -9.13 27.93 3.10
CA VAL A 298 -10.24 28.06 2.13
C VAL A 298 -11.25 26.92 2.29
N TYR A 299 -10.75 25.69 2.43
CA TYR A 299 -11.60 24.55 2.70
C TYR A 299 -12.36 24.70 4.03
N GLN A 300 -11.69 25.15 5.09
CA GLN A 300 -12.30 25.37 6.40
C GLN A 300 -13.39 26.44 6.38
N GLU A 301 -13.19 27.53 5.63
CA GLU A 301 -14.20 28.58 5.43
C GLU A 301 -15.44 28.02 4.71
N SER A 302 -15.22 27.22 3.66
CA SER A 302 -16.33 26.55 2.96
C SER A 302 -17.05 25.51 3.81
N GLU A 303 -16.36 24.82 4.72
CA GLU A 303 -16.94 23.88 5.69
C GLU A 303 -17.84 24.61 6.72
N ALA A 304 -17.44 25.83 7.11
CA ALA A 304 -18.16 26.68 8.05
C ALA A 304 -19.39 27.37 7.45
N ALA A 305 -19.48 27.46 6.12
CA ALA A 305 -20.61 28.08 5.44
C ALA A 305 -21.93 27.34 5.74
N MET A 306 -23.02 28.10 5.92
CA MET A 306 -24.34 27.55 6.29
C MET A 306 -25.00 26.72 5.17
N ILE A 307 -24.67 26.99 3.89
CA ILE A 307 -25.25 26.28 2.73
C ILE A 307 -24.26 25.20 2.27
N LYS A 308 -24.56 23.93 2.56
CA LYS A 308 -23.66 22.79 2.34
C LYS A 308 -24.05 21.89 1.15
N LEU A 309 -24.51 22.47 0.05
CA LEU A 309 -24.99 21.65 -1.08
C LEU A 309 -23.84 20.97 -1.85
N HIS A 310 -22.72 21.66 -2.04
CA HIS A 310 -21.51 21.11 -2.67
C HIS A 310 -20.28 21.93 -2.26
N ILE A 311 -19.41 21.34 -1.44
CA ILE A 311 -18.14 21.94 -1.05
C ILE A 311 -17.10 21.49 -2.08
N LYS A 312 -16.44 22.45 -2.74
CA LYS A 312 -15.32 22.17 -3.64
C LYS A 312 -14.06 21.91 -2.83
N ASP A 313 -13.36 20.82 -3.11
CA ASP A 313 -12.12 20.49 -2.43
C ASP A 313 -10.92 21.08 -3.16
N THR A 314 -10.29 22.11 -2.59
CA THR A 314 -9.08 22.74 -3.15
C THR A 314 -7.79 22.24 -2.50
N ARG A 315 -7.88 21.28 -1.57
CA ARG A 315 -6.72 20.77 -0.81
C ARG A 315 -5.83 19.91 -1.71
N ILE A 316 -4.52 19.98 -1.49
CA ILE A 316 -3.56 19.16 -2.24
C ILE A 316 -3.57 17.74 -1.67
N HIS A 317 -3.91 16.75 -2.49
CA HIS A 317 -3.99 15.35 -2.07
C HIS A 317 -2.66 14.62 -2.16
N ALA A 318 -1.85 14.95 -3.16
CA ALA A 318 -0.54 14.35 -3.39
C ALA A 318 0.47 15.40 -3.85
N CYS A 319 1.69 15.30 -3.33
CA CYS A 319 2.82 16.14 -3.73
C CYS A 319 3.93 15.24 -4.29
N LEU A 320 4.17 15.32 -5.59
CA LEU A 320 5.32 14.69 -6.22
C LEU A 320 6.52 15.61 -6.09
N PHE A 321 7.59 15.11 -5.48
CA PHE A 321 8.83 15.85 -5.32
C PHE A 321 9.90 15.30 -6.26
N PHE A 322 10.25 16.11 -7.26
CA PHE A 322 11.23 15.80 -8.29
C PHE A 322 12.63 16.08 -7.76
N ILE A 323 13.42 15.02 -7.70
CA ILE A 323 14.80 15.00 -7.23
C ILE A 323 15.72 14.95 -8.44
N ASP A 324 16.82 15.70 -8.39
CA ASP A 324 17.87 15.63 -9.41
C ASP A 324 18.51 14.22 -9.42
N PRO A 325 18.84 13.67 -10.62
CA PRO A 325 19.50 12.37 -10.72
C PRO A 325 20.96 12.49 -10.27
N ASN A 326 21.21 12.41 -8.96
CA ASN A 326 22.53 12.48 -8.38
C ASN A 326 22.90 11.15 -7.67
N PRO A 327 23.93 10.43 -8.13
CA PRO A 327 24.43 9.23 -7.45
C PRO A 327 24.97 9.48 -6.04
N GLU A 328 25.25 10.75 -5.67
CA GLU A 328 25.74 11.10 -4.33
C GLU A 328 24.65 11.27 -3.27
N GLY A 329 23.36 11.24 -3.64
CA GLY A 329 22.24 11.36 -2.71
C GLY A 329 21.52 12.70 -2.78
N LEU A 330 20.74 13.01 -1.75
CA LEU A 330 19.86 14.17 -1.72
C LEU A 330 20.61 15.47 -1.45
N ARG A 331 20.20 16.56 -2.11
CA ARG A 331 20.71 17.90 -1.80
C ARG A 331 20.13 18.37 -0.47
N CYS A 332 20.91 19.11 0.32
CA CYS A 332 20.44 19.62 1.61
C CYS A 332 19.18 20.51 1.48
N VAL A 333 19.08 21.29 0.39
CA VAL A 333 17.89 22.11 0.09
C VAL A 333 16.65 21.23 -0.06
N ASP A 334 16.77 20.12 -0.78
CA ASP A 334 15.65 19.19 -1.00
C ASP A 334 15.22 18.54 0.32
N VAL A 335 16.18 18.12 1.15
CA VAL A 335 15.90 17.55 2.49
C VAL A 335 15.15 18.55 3.37
N CYS A 336 15.57 19.83 3.40
CA CYS A 336 14.88 20.87 4.16
C CYS A 336 13.42 21.05 3.71
N VAL A 337 13.19 21.10 2.40
CA VAL A 337 11.85 21.28 1.81
C VAL A 337 10.98 20.05 2.08
N MET A 338 11.49 18.85 1.79
CA MET A 338 10.78 17.58 1.98
C MET A 338 10.37 17.39 3.45
N LYS A 339 11.25 17.71 4.40
CA LYS A 339 10.96 17.60 5.84
C LYS A 339 9.81 18.51 6.31
N ARG A 340 9.59 19.62 5.60
CA ARG A 340 8.51 20.56 5.92
C ARG A 340 7.21 20.15 5.25
N ILE A 341 7.27 19.79 3.97
CA ILE A 341 6.13 19.35 3.16
C ILE A 341 5.55 18.04 3.69
N SER A 342 6.38 17.10 4.16
CA SER A 342 5.95 15.81 4.70
C SER A 342 4.99 15.91 5.89
N LYS A 343 4.97 17.05 6.60
CA LYS A 343 4.05 17.30 7.72
C LYS A 343 2.67 17.78 7.28
N LEU A 344 2.54 18.21 6.02
CA LEU A 344 1.37 18.91 5.51
C LEU A 344 0.64 18.15 4.41
N CYS A 345 1.34 17.30 3.65
CA CYS A 345 0.74 16.53 2.57
C CYS A 345 1.46 15.20 2.31
N ASN A 346 0.80 14.32 1.56
CA ASN A 346 1.38 13.07 1.08
C ASN A 346 2.53 13.33 0.09
N LEU A 347 3.76 13.11 0.53
CA LEU A 347 4.97 13.29 -0.27
C LEU A 347 5.33 12.01 -1.02
N ILE A 348 5.55 12.12 -2.33
CA ILE A 348 6.01 11.03 -3.20
C ILE A 348 7.32 11.47 -3.86
N PRO A 349 8.48 10.91 -3.47
CA PRO A 349 9.76 11.25 -4.08
C PRO A 349 9.93 10.57 -5.43
N VAL A 350 10.30 11.35 -6.44
CA VAL A 350 10.53 10.90 -7.81
C VAL A 350 11.88 11.41 -8.29
N VAL A 351 12.77 10.52 -8.71
CA VAL A 351 14.04 10.87 -9.35
C VAL A 351 13.76 11.14 -10.81
N ALA A 352 14.02 12.37 -11.24
CA ALA A 352 13.82 12.79 -12.61
C ALA A 352 14.98 12.39 -13.53
N LYS A 353 14.72 12.33 -14.83
CA LYS A 353 15.71 12.03 -15.88
C LYS A 353 16.57 10.80 -15.56
N SER A 354 15.93 9.70 -15.20
CA SER A 354 16.64 8.45 -14.90
C SER A 354 17.44 7.90 -16.09
N ASP A 355 17.19 8.41 -17.31
CA ASP A 355 18.00 8.19 -18.51
C ASP A 355 19.47 8.64 -18.37
N MET A 356 19.75 9.55 -17.44
CA MET A 356 21.12 10.06 -17.21
C MET A 356 21.97 9.11 -16.34
N LEU A 357 21.35 8.11 -15.72
CA LEU A 357 22.02 7.20 -14.79
C LEU A 357 22.19 5.82 -15.41
N SER A 358 23.37 5.23 -15.23
CA SER A 358 23.57 3.81 -15.52
C SER A 358 22.77 2.94 -14.55
N PRO A 359 22.42 1.69 -14.92
CA PRO A 359 21.70 0.78 -14.02
C PRO A 359 22.39 0.57 -12.67
N SER A 360 23.73 0.58 -12.63
CA SER A 360 24.50 0.53 -11.38
C SER A 360 24.39 1.81 -10.55
N GLU A 361 24.36 2.98 -11.19
CA GLU A 361 24.19 4.27 -10.49
C GLU A 361 22.77 4.45 -9.98
N ILE A 362 21.76 3.93 -10.68
CA ILE A 362 20.37 3.90 -10.22
C ILE A 362 20.27 3.17 -8.88
N GLN A 363 20.89 1.99 -8.75
CA GLN A 363 20.90 1.23 -7.50
C GLN A 363 21.64 1.97 -6.38
N GLN A 364 22.77 2.60 -6.68
CA GLN A 364 23.51 3.40 -5.69
C GLN A 364 22.70 4.61 -5.23
N CYS A 365 22.09 5.32 -6.17
CA CYS A 365 21.22 6.46 -5.93
C CYS A 365 20.01 6.05 -5.06
N TYR A 366 19.35 4.94 -5.41
CA TYR A 366 18.24 4.38 -4.64
C TYR A 366 18.62 4.13 -3.17
N ASN A 367 19.74 3.44 -2.94
CA ASN A 367 20.21 3.11 -1.60
C ASN A 367 20.62 4.35 -0.79
N LYS A 368 21.31 5.31 -1.41
CA LYS A 368 21.71 6.55 -0.76
C LYS A 368 20.51 7.43 -0.41
N ILE A 369 19.59 7.65 -1.35
CA ILE A 369 18.37 8.43 -1.11
C ILE A 369 17.55 7.81 0.03
N ARG A 370 17.38 6.48 0.04
CA ARG A 370 16.64 5.79 1.10
C ARG A 370 17.32 5.91 2.46
N LYS A 371 18.66 5.83 2.49
CA LYS A 371 19.45 6.07 3.71
C LYS A 371 19.29 7.51 4.20
N ASP A 372 19.43 8.50 3.31
CA ASP A 372 19.27 9.91 3.64
C ASP A 372 17.85 10.20 4.17
N MET A 373 16.83 9.58 3.58
CA MET A 373 15.44 9.70 4.05
C MET A 373 15.25 9.14 5.45
N TYR A 374 15.86 7.99 5.75
CA TYR A 374 15.81 7.37 7.08
C TYR A 374 16.53 8.22 8.13
N ASP A 375 17.74 8.69 7.81
CA ASP A 375 18.57 9.49 8.71
C ASP A 375 17.89 10.82 9.09
N HIS A 376 17.13 11.40 8.16
CA HIS A 376 16.40 12.65 8.39
C HIS A 376 14.97 12.47 8.94
N GLY A 377 14.50 11.22 9.05
CA GLY A 377 13.16 10.88 9.53
C GLY A 377 12.05 11.42 8.61
N LEU A 378 12.20 11.26 7.30
CA LEU A 378 11.20 11.72 6.33
C LEU A 378 10.05 10.71 6.23
N HIS A 379 8.83 11.18 6.51
CA HIS A 379 7.60 10.42 6.27
C HIS A 379 7.16 10.61 4.81
N PHE A 380 7.13 9.53 4.04
CA PHE A 380 6.60 9.51 2.69
C PHE A 380 5.39 8.58 2.61
N PHE A 381 4.57 8.77 1.58
CA PHE A 381 3.41 7.92 1.37
C PHE A 381 3.87 6.56 0.84
N CYS A 382 3.81 5.55 1.69
CA CYS A 382 3.98 4.14 1.32
C CYS A 382 2.63 3.47 1.60
N GLY A 383 1.90 3.11 0.54
CA GLY A 383 0.52 2.68 0.69
C GLY A 383 0.40 1.47 1.62
N GLU A 384 -0.70 1.35 2.37
CA GLU A 384 -0.87 0.24 3.32
C GLU A 384 -0.75 -1.11 2.60
N GLY A 385 0.22 -1.91 3.05
CA GLY A 385 0.62 -3.18 2.43
C GLY A 385 2.05 -3.61 2.75
N GLY A 386 2.48 -3.47 4.01
CA GLY A 386 3.68 -4.10 4.57
C GLY A 386 5.03 -3.58 4.07
N ASP A 387 5.99 -3.49 4.99
CA ASP A 387 7.42 -3.33 4.70
C ASP A 387 8.04 -4.47 3.85
N ASP A 388 7.21 -5.36 3.28
CA ASP A 388 7.58 -6.61 2.60
C ASP A 388 7.48 -6.54 1.06
N ALA A 389 6.99 -5.43 0.48
CA ALA A 389 7.01 -5.20 -0.96
C ALA A 389 8.32 -4.51 -1.40
N THR A 390 9.45 -5.19 -1.18
CA THR A 390 10.81 -4.69 -1.49
C THR A 390 11.01 -4.23 -2.94
N GLU A 391 10.14 -4.65 -3.87
CA GLU A 391 10.32 -4.40 -5.31
C GLU A 391 9.69 -3.12 -5.85
N ASN A 392 8.80 -2.41 -5.11
CA ASN A 392 8.09 -1.22 -5.64
C ASN A 392 8.03 -0.03 -4.67
N ALA A 393 8.95 0.01 -3.70
CA ALA A 393 9.03 1.09 -2.72
C ALA A 393 9.71 2.34 -3.31
N PRO A 394 9.24 3.56 -2.98
CA PRO A 394 9.87 4.80 -3.41
C PRO A 394 11.35 4.89 -2.96
N PRO A 395 12.21 5.63 -3.67
CA PRO A 395 11.90 6.59 -4.76
C PRO A 395 11.64 5.96 -6.12
N TYR A 396 10.78 6.60 -6.92
CA TYR A 396 10.47 6.17 -8.30
C TYR A 396 11.38 6.86 -9.32
N PHE A 397 11.80 6.15 -10.36
CA PHE A 397 12.64 6.70 -11.43
C PHE A 397 11.80 7.07 -12.66
N LEU A 398 11.90 8.32 -13.09
CA LEU A 398 11.10 8.86 -14.17
C LEU A 398 11.96 9.32 -15.35
N VAL A 399 11.56 8.91 -16.55
CA VAL A 399 12.04 9.51 -17.78
C VAL A 399 10.94 10.37 -18.40
N SER A 400 11.29 11.59 -18.83
CA SER A 400 10.41 12.40 -19.66
C SER A 400 10.57 11.99 -21.13
N PHE A 401 9.46 11.73 -21.81
CA PHE A 401 9.31 11.44 -23.23
C PHE A 401 8.71 12.62 -24.02
N SER A 402 8.84 12.59 -25.35
CA SER A 402 8.11 13.47 -26.27
C SER A 402 7.12 12.66 -27.09
N LYS A 403 6.00 13.25 -27.50
CA LYS A 403 5.07 12.58 -28.42
C LYS A 403 5.66 12.61 -29.82
N SER A 404 5.90 11.44 -30.40
CA SER A 404 6.35 11.30 -31.79
C SER A 404 5.17 11.48 -32.77
N GLU A 405 5.46 11.64 -34.05
CA GLU A 405 4.45 11.76 -35.12
C GLU A 405 3.52 10.52 -35.19
N ASN A 406 4.01 9.36 -34.74
CA ASN A 406 3.26 8.11 -34.68
C ASN A 406 2.28 8.03 -33.49
N GLY A 407 2.23 9.05 -32.63
CA GLY A 407 1.41 9.07 -31.42
C GLY A 407 2.06 8.41 -30.20
N ASP A 408 3.15 7.68 -30.39
CA ASP A 408 3.89 7.04 -29.30
C ASP A 408 4.78 8.02 -28.52
N TYR A 409 4.89 7.78 -27.21
CA TYR A 409 5.80 8.49 -26.34
C TYR A 409 7.20 7.91 -26.44
N VAL A 410 8.06 8.67 -27.11
CA VAL A 410 9.39 8.24 -27.48
C VAL A 410 10.39 9.34 -27.17
N ARG A 411 11.58 8.95 -26.72
CA ARG A 411 12.72 9.83 -26.58
C ARG A 411 13.88 9.28 -27.39
N GLU A 412 14.31 10.05 -28.36
CA GLU A 412 15.37 9.67 -29.30
C GLU A 412 16.73 10.20 -28.83
N TYR A 413 17.72 9.31 -28.83
CA TYR A 413 19.12 9.63 -28.63
C TYR A 413 19.91 9.25 -29.89
N PRO A 414 21.10 9.84 -30.11
CA PRO A 414 21.95 9.44 -31.22
C PRO A 414 22.30 7.94 -31.25
N TRP A 415 22.27 7.27 -30.10
CA TRP A 415 22.62 5.85 -29.94
C TRP A 415 21.41 4.91 -29.80
N GLY A 416 20.18 5.42 -29.76
CA GLY A 416 19.01 4.56 -29.58
C GLY A 416 17.75 5.31 -29.21
N VAL A 417 16.65 4.58 -29.16
CA VAL A 417 15.31 5.13 -28.94
C VAL A 417 14.75 4.52 -27.67
N LEU A 418 14.31 5.37 -26.73
CA LEU A 418 13.66 4.94 -25.50
C LEU A 418 12.14 5.11 -25.62
N GLN A 419 11.41 4.03 -25.42
CA GLN A 419 9.95 4.01 -25.44
C GLN A 419 9.39 3.97 -24.03
N LEU A 420 8.24 4.63 -23.82
CA LEU A 420 7.60 4.75 -22.51
C LEU A 420 7.15 3.41 -21.91
N GLU A 421 6.89 2.40 -22.74
CA GLU A 421 6.45 1.05 -22.32
C GLU A 421 7.61 0.12 -21.95
N SER A 422 8.86 0.53 -22.19
CA SER A 422 10.02 -0.28 -21.83
C SER A 422 10.22 -0.28 -20.30
N PRO A 423 10.32 -1.46 -19.64
CA PRO A 423 10.33 -1.58 -18.18
C PRO A 423 11.66 -1.22 -17.49
N ALA A 424 12.64 -0.66 -18.20
CA ALA A 424 13.89 -0.17 -17.60
C ALA A 424 14.40 1.04 -18.39
N PRO A 425 14.73 2.21 -17.79
CA PRO A 425 14.75 2.62 -16.38
C PRO A 425 13.52 3.48 -15.96
N ASN A 426 12.32 3.14 -16.43
CA ASN A 426 11.15 4.01 -16.33
C ASN A 426 10.01 3.40 -15.48
N ASP A 427 9.75 4.02 -14.32
CA ASP A 427 8.69 3.64 -13.39
C ASP A 427 7.39 4.44 -13.60
N PHE A 428 7.27 5.19 -14.71
CA PHE A 428 6.07 5.99 -14.98
C PHE A 428 4.74 5.22 -14.88
N PRO A 429 4.59 3.99 -15.42
CA PRO A 429 3.33 3.25 -15.29
C PRO A 429 2.95 2.97 -13.84
N ILE A 430 3.94 2.76 -12.97
CA ILE A 430 3.73 2.52 -11.53
C ILE A 430 3.22 3.80 -10.87
N ILE A 431 3.83 4.95 -11.16
CA ILE A 431 3.39 6.25 -10.64
C ILE A 431 1.97 6.58 -11.12
N GLN A 432 1.69 6.36 -12.41
CA GLN A 432 0.36 6.60 -12.98
C GLN A 432 -0.70 5.74 -12.31
N ASP A 433 -0.43 4.45 -12.14
CA ASP A 433 -1.32 3.52 -11.46
C ASP A 433 -1.52 3.88 -9.98
N LEU A 434 -0.47 4.36 -9.30
CA LEU A 434 -0.56 4.82 -7.91
C LEU A 434 -1.47 6.04 -7.80
N LEU A 435 -1.25 7.07 -8.61
CA LEU A 435 -1.96 8.35 -8.51
C LEU A 435 -3.41 8.29 -8.97
N ILE A 436 -3.70 7.52 -10.02
CA ILE A 436 -5.03 7.52 -10.68
C ILE A 436 -5.84 6.27 -10.32
N LYS A 437 -5.23 5.07 -10.30
CA LYS A 437 -6.00 3.81 -10.25
C LYS A 437 -6.11 3.20 -8.85
N LYS A 438 -5.00 3.04 -8.14
CA LYS A 438 -4.92 2.17 -6.95
C LYS A 438 -5.09 2.93 -5.63
N LYS A 439 -4.42 4.08 -5.48
CA LYS A 439 -4.26 4.75 -4.18
C LYS A 439 -5.00 6.09 -4.08
N PHE A 440 -5.90 6.39 -5.02
CA PHE A 440 -6.71 7.61 -5.05
C PHE A 440 -7.48 7.87 -3.74
N CYS A 441 -8.22 6.86 -3.25
CA CYS A 441 -9.00 7.00 -2.02
C CYS A 441 -8.09 7.18 -0.79
N GLU A 442 -7.01 6.42 -0.71
CA GLU A 442 -6.07 6.45 0.42
C GLU A 442 -5.34 7.80 0.53
N LEU A 443 -4.92 8.38 -0.60
CA LEU A 443 -4.32 9.72 -0.63
C LEU A 443 -5.30 10.77 -0.10
N ARG A 444 -6.58 10.68 -0.48
CA ARG A 444 -7.60 11.61 0.00
C ARG A 444 -7.90 11.42 1.49
N GLU A 445 -8.00 10.19 1.96
CA GLU A 445 -8.21 9.89 3.39
C GLU A 445 -7.03 10.37 4.24
N SER A 446 -5.80 10.17 3.79
CA SER A 446 -4.60 10.70 4.44
C SER A 446 -4.60 12.24 4.46
N THR A 447 -5.06 12.89 3.38
CA THR A 447 -5.21 14.35 3.31
C THR A 447 -6.20 14.87 4.36
N GLU A 448 -7.27 14.12 4.63
CA GLU A 448 -8.21 14.45 5.69
C GLU A 448 -7.53 14.44 7.07
N GLN A 449 -6.62 13.50 7.33
CA GLN A 449 -5.84 13.48 8.58
C GLN A 449 -4.93 14.71 8.71
N PHE A 450 -4.25 15.11 7.65
CA PHE A 450 -3.45 16.35 7.64
C PHE A 450 -4.32 17.58 7.90
N TYR A 451 -5.49 17.66 7.28
CA TYR A 451 -6.46 18.73 7.51
C TYR A 451 -6.96 18.76 8.96
N MET A 452 -7.29 17.60 9.55
CA MET A 452 -7.67 17.52 10.96
C MET A 452 -6.56 18.00 11.89
N ASN A 453 -5.30 17.61 11.62
CA ASN A 453 -4.14 18.06 12.40
C ASN A 453 -3.94 19.58 12.30
N PHE A 454 -4.16 20.18 11.12
CA PHE A 454 -4.15 21.62 10.92
C PHE A 454 -5.26 22.32 11.72
N LYS A 455 -6.50 21.80 11.67
CA LYS A 455 -7.65 22.35 12.41
C LYS A 455 -7.43 22.28 13.93
N ILE A 456 -6.87 21.16 14.41
CA ILE A 456 -6.46 21.01 15.83
C ILE A 456 -5.42 22.07 16.19
N SER A 457 -4.40 22.27 15.35
CA SER A 457 -3.35 23.25 15.61
C SER A 457 -3.91 24.68 15.72
N GLN A 458 -4.83 25.06 14.84
CA GLN A 458 -5.51 26.35 14.91
C GLN A 458 -6.41 26.51 16.15
N LEU A 459 -7.12 25.46 16.55
CA LEU A 459 -7.95 25.50 17.75
C LEU A 459 -7.09 25.66 19.01
N ILE A 460 -5.95 24.97 19.08
CA ILE A 460 -4.99 25.10 20.17
C ILE A 460 -4.48 26.54 20.28
N GLU A 461 -4.12 27.15 19.15
CA GLU A 461 -3.67 28.54 19.08
C GLU A 461 -4.75 29.52 19.55
N LYS A 462 -6.00 29.34 19.10
CA LYS A 462 -7.15 30.18 19.51
C LYS A 462 -7.50 30.05 20.98
N HIS A 463 -7.36 28.87 21.57
CA HIS A 463 -7.71 28.61 22.96
C HIS A 463 -6.54 28.75 23.94
N GLY A 464 -5.33 29.13 23.47
CA GLY A 464 -4.16 29.35 24.32
C GLY A 464 -3.73 28.12 25.14
N LEU A 465 -4.12 26.91 24.71
CA LEU A 465 -3.77 25.67 25.39
C LEU A 465 -2.30 25.37 25.10
N SER A 466 -1.46 25.39 26.13
CA SER A 466 -0.01 25.23 26.00
C SER A 466 0.37 23.97 25.21
N SER A 467 1.42 24.12 24.39
CA SER A 467 2.10 23.12 23.54
C SER A 467 2.49 21.77 24.18
N GLU A 468 2.22 21.58 25.48
CA GLU A 468 2.51 20.36 26.25
C GLU A 468 1.64 19.17 25.86
N ILE A 469 0.41 19.40 25.36
CA ILE A 469 -0.50 18.32 24.93
C ILE A 469 -0.01 17.65 23.63
N LEU A 470 0.65 18.41 22.75
CA LEU A 470 1.19 17.90 21.48
C LEU A 470 2.42 17.00 21.71
N LYS A 471 3.29 17.33 22.67
CA LYS A 471 4.47 16.51 23.00
C LYS A 471 4.10 15.13 23.57
N LYS A 472 2.93 15.00 24.21
CA LYS A 472 2.42 13.69 24.68
C LYS A 472 1.90 12.80 23.55
N LYS A 473 1.55 13.34 22.38
CA LYS A 473 1.06 12.54 21.24
C LYS A 473 2.16 12.00 20.33
N GLU A 474 3.34 12.61 20.27
CA GLU A 474 4.48 12.03 19.54
C GLU A 474 4.94 10.68 20.12
N HIS A 475 4.60 10.39 21.39
CA HIS A 475 4.86 9.09 22.03
C HIS A 475 3.72 8.07 21.85
N GLY A 476 2.67 8.41 21.08
CA GLY A 476 1.45 7.60 20.93
C GLY A 476 1.18 7.10 19.51
N VAL A 477 2.12 7.25 18.57
CA VAL A 477 2.11 6.47 17.33
C VAL A 477 2.60 5.06 17.70
N PRO A 478 1.93 3.98 17.31
CA PRO A 478 2.39 2.64 17.62
C PRO A 478 3.80 2.46 17.05
N ARG A 479 4.80 2.40 17.94
CA ARG A 479 6.07 1.77 17.66
C ARG A 479 5.74 0.32 17.33
N TYR A 480 5.60 0.00 16.05
CA TYR A 480 5.73 -1.38 15.61
C TYR A 480 7.14 -1.79 16.02
N ALA A 481 7.18 -2.67 17.02
CA ALA A 481 8.41 -3.18 17.59
C ALA A 481 9.16 -3.92 16.50
N ALA A 482 10.39 -3.48 16.25
CA ALA A 482 11.40 -4.28 15.60
C ALA A 482 11.66 -5.52 16.46
N SER A 483 11.45 -6.70 15.86
CA SER A 483 12.12 -7.95 16.22
C SER A 483 12.50 -8.64 14.94
#